data_AF-A0A397ZD84-F1
#
_entry.id   AF-A0A397ZD84-F1
#
_cell.length_a   1.000
_cell.length_b   1.000
_cell.length_c   1.000
_cell.angle_alpha   90.00
_cell.angle_beta   90.00
_cell.angle_gamma   90.00
#
_symmetry.space_group_name_H-M   'P 1'
#
loop_
_entity.id
_entity.type
_entity.pdbx_description
1 polymer ?
#
loop_
_entity_poly.entity_id
_entity_poly.type
_entity_poly.pdbx_seq_one_letter_code
_entity_poly.pdbx_strand_id
1 'polypeptide(L)'
;MALLSPLQIPKATSQCKATSGSLPDLKGGRKMTSYTADATAENIGRRVKAMGLESVVRNAIVAFGSGYSNSSNDQNPIVYIEDTTRKAHK
;
A
#
# COMPACT_ATOMS: atom_id res chain seq x y z
N MET A 1 -15.81 22.63 -23.56
CA MET A 1 -14.52 22.13 -23.02
C MET A 1 -14.60 22.18 -21.51
N ALA A 2 -14.76 21.03 -20.85
CA ALA A 2 -14.70 20.98 -19.39
C ALA A 2 -13.22 20.96 -18.99
N LEU A 3 -12.78 22.02 -18.28
CA LEU A 3 -11.47 22.04 -17.63
C LEU A 3 -11.45 20.91 -16.59
N LEU A 4 -10.61 19.90 -16.80
CA LEU A 4 -10.31 18.88 -15.80
C LEU A 4 -9.74 19.61 -14.57
N SER A 5 -10.51 19.67 -13.50
CA SER A 5 -10.04 20.19 -12.21
C SER A 5 -8.85 19.36 -11.73
N PRO A 6 -7.80 19.98 -11.15
CA PRO A 6 -6.66 19.24 -10.61
C PRO A 6 -7.14 18.25 -9.54
N LEU A 7 -6.61 17.03 -9.57
CA LEU A 7 -6.82 16.02 -8.54
C LEU A 7 -6.35 16.60 -7.19
N GLN A 8 -7.31 16.96 -6.34
CA GLN A 8 -7.05 17.48 -5.00
C GLN A 8 -6.59 16.31 -4.11
N ILE A 9 -5.29 16.03 -4.07
CA ILE A 9 -4.74 14.97 -3.22
C ILE A 9 -4.87 15.43 -1.75
N PRO A 10 -5.61 14.71 -0.89
CA PRO A 10 -5.77 15.09 0.50
C PRO A 10 -4.43 15.08 1.24
N LYS A 11 -4.27 16.01 2.19
CA LYS A 11 -3.07 16.08 3.04
C LYS A 11 -2.87 14.74 3.76
N ALA A 12 -1.70 14.13 3.58
CA ALA A 12 -1.42 12.79 4.11
C ALA A 12 -1.56 12.75 5.64
N THR A 13 -2.53 11.97 6.13
CA THR A 13 -2.68 11.61 7.54
C THR A 13 -2.41 10.13 7.70
N SER A 14 -1.64 9.75 8.71
CA SER A 14 -1.27 8.34 8.89
C SER A 14 -2.34 7.58 9.65
N GLN A 15 -3.33 7.05 8.93
CA GLN A 15 -4.45 6.29 9.49
C GLN A 15 -4.10 4.83 9.80
N CYS A 16 -3.22 4.21 9.02
CA CYS A 16 -2.77 2.83 9.22
C CYS A 16 -1.27 2.69 8.94
N LYS A 17 -0.54 2.03 9.84
CA LYS A 17 0.90 1.78 9.72
C LYS A 17 1.20 0.32 10.06
N ALA A 18 2.09 -0.28 9.30
CA ALA A 18 2.69 -1.58 9.60
C ALA A 18 4.16 -1.57 9.16
N THR A 19 4.95 -2.43 9.82
CA THR A 19 6.34 -2.71 9.44
C THR A 19 6.52 -4.21 9.31
N SER A 20 7.61 -4.68 8.70
CA SER A 20 7.92 -6.12 8.62
C SER A 20 7.98 -6.81 9.99
N GLY A 21 8.16 -6.05 11.08
CA GLY A 21 8.11 -6.56 12.46
C GLY A 21 6.77 -6.47 13.17
N SER A 22 5.74 -5.94 12.51
CA SER A 22 4.39 -5.81 13.10
C SER A 22 3.62 -7.13 13.13
N LEU A 23 3.99 -8.08 12.27
CA LEU A 23 3.45 -9.44 12.28
C LEU A 23 4.20 -10.28 13.32
N PRO A 24 3.49 -11.06 14.17
CA PRO A 24 4.06 -11.75 15.32
C PRO A 24 5.19 -12.73 14.91
N ASP A 25 5.01 -13.42 13.79
CA ASP A 25 5.95 -14.44 13.33
C ASP A 25 7.14 -13.87 12.55
N LEU A 26 7.11 -12.59 12.19
CA LEU A 26 8.12 -11.96 11.32
C LEU A 26 9.10 -11.06 12.07
N LYS A 27 9.09 -11.09 13.40
CA LYS A 27 10.06 -10.34 14.23
C LYS A 27 11.46 -10.97 14.19
N GLY A 28 12.46 -10.18 14.57
CA GLY A 28 13.87 -10.63 14.62
C GLY A 28 14.49 -10.87 13.24
N GLY A 29 15.34 -11.90 13.14
CA GLY A 29 16.10 -12.22 11.91
C GLY A 29 15.22 -12.51 10.69
N ARG A 30 13.95 -12.89 10.89
CA ARG A 30 13.01 -13.17 9.79
C ARG A 30 12.62 -11.91 9.00
N LYS A 31 12.82 -10.70 9.54
CA LYS A 31 12.51 -9.41 8.89
C LYS A 31 13.24 -9.15 7.58
N MET A 32 14.35 -9.86 7.32
CA MET A 32 15.26 -9.57 6.21
C MET A 32 14.91 -10.35 4.92
N THR A 33 13.67 -10.85 4.80
CA THR A 33 13.22 -11.61 3.63
C THR A 33 12.21 -10.83 2.80
N SER A 34 12.23 -11.01 1.48
CA SER A 34 11.23 -10.44 0.56
C SER A 34 9.80 -10.84 0.95
N TYR A 35 9.63 -12.09 1.41
CA TYR A 35 8.35 -12.59 1.92
C TYR A 35 7.75 -11.69 3.01
N THR A 36 8.59 -11.08 3.87
CA THR A 36 8.05 -10.19 4.91
C THR A 36 7.45 -8.91 4.36
N ALA A 37 7.99 -8.39 3.26
CA ALA A 37 7.42 -7.22 2.58
C ALA A 37 6.06 -7.58 1.97
N ASP A 38 5.96 -8.75 1.32
CA ASP A 38 4.72 -9.23 0.71
C ASP A 38 3.63 -9.50 1.75
N ALA A 39 3.95 -10.27 2.79
CA ALA A 39 3.00 -10.59 3.87
C ALA A 39 2.52 -9.32 4.62
N THR A 40 3.41 -8.34 4.80
CA THR A 40 3.04 -7.06 5.43
C THR A 40 2.15 -6.23 4.51
N ALA A 41 2.45 -6.19 3.21
CA ALA A 41 1.66 -5.47 2.23
C ALA A 41 0.26 -6.06 2.06
N GLU A 42 0.14 -7.39 2.03
CA GLU A 42 -1.14 -8.08 1.99
C GLU A 42 -1.97 -7.80 3.25
N ASN A 43 -1.37 -7.89 4.44
CA ASN A 43 -2.03 -7.55 5.70
C ASN A 43 -2.52 -6.09 5.72
N ILE A 44 -1.74 -5.15 5.19
CA ILE A 44 -2.18 -3.76 5.02
C ILE A 44 -3.33 -3.66 4.02
N GLY A 45 -3.29 -4.38 2.89
CA GLY A 45 -4.39 -4.44 1.92
C GLY A 45 -5.71 -4.83 2.56
N ARG A 46 -5.71 -5.88 3.40
CA ARG A 46 -6.89 -6.34 4.13
C ARG A 46 -7.42 -5.28 5.11
N ARG A 47 -6.51 -4.60 5.83
CA ARG A 47 -6.87 -3.54 6.78
C ARG A 47 -7.46 -2.32 6.07
N VAL A 48 -6.88 -1.91 4.95
CA VAL A 48 -7.37 -0.81 4.13
C VAL A 48 -8.77 -1.11 3.59
N LYS A 49 -9.01 -2.34 3.12
CA LYS A 49 -10.36 -2.78 2.74
C LYS A 49 -11.34 -2.68 3.90
N ALA A 50 -10.95 -3.14 5.09
CA ALA A 50 -11.80 -3.08 6.28
C ALA A 50 -12.11 -1.64 6.73
N MET A 51 -11.27 -0.66 6.38
CA MET A 51 -11.52 0.77 6.63
C MET A 51 -12.42 1.43 5.58
N GLY A 52 -12.80 0.72 4.50
CA GLY A 52 -13.67 1.27 3.45
C GLY A 52 -13.00 2.30 2.54
N LEU A 53 -11.66 2.30 2.44
CA LEU A 53 -10.94 3.22 1.55
C LEU A 53 -11.04 2.74 0.10
N GLU A 54 -11.62 3.55 -0.79
CA GLU A 54 -11.90 3.19 -2.18
C GLU A 54 -10.69 3.32 -3.13
N SER A 55 -9.73 4.19 -2.84
CA SER A 55 -8.58 4.44 -3.71
C SER A 55 -7.28 4.59 -2.93
N VAL A 56 -6.18 4.09 -3.49
CA VAL A 56 -4.84 4.12 -2.88
C VAL A 56 -3.75 4.48 -3.88
N VAL A 57 -2.72 5.19 -3.40
CA VAL A 57 -1.46 5.44 -4.09
C VAL A 57 -0.36 4.63 -3.40
N ARG A 58 0.52 3.98 -4.16
CA ARG A 58 1.59 3.13 -3.61
C ARG A 58 2.93 3.31 -4.31
N ASN A 59 4.01 3.06 -3.57
CA ASN A 59 5.38 2.99 -4.08
C ASN A 59 5.84 1.54 -4.37
N ALA A 60 5.12 0.82 -5.24
CA ALA A 60 5.60 -0.40 -5.91
C ALA A 60 5.45 -1.81 -5.26
N ILE A 61 4.50 -2.06 -4.34
CA ILE A 61 4.27 -3.44 -3.83
C ILE A 61 2.99 -4.07 -4.40
N VAL A 62 3.13 -5.14 -5.19
CA VAL A 62 2.04 -5.88 -5.85
C VAL A 62 1.16 -6.62 -4.85
N ALA A 63 1.75 -7.27 -3.84
CA ALA A 63 1.06 -8.09 -2.84
C ALA A 63 -0.04 -7.36 -2.04
N PHE A 64 0.02 -6.03 -1.98
CA PHE A 64 -1.08 -5.22 -1.43
C PHE A 64 -2.42 -5.51 -2.12
N GLY A 65 -2.41 -5.66 -3.45
CA GLY A 65 -3.61 -5.90 -4.24
C GLY A 65 -4.30 -7.21 -3.84
N SER A 66 -3.52 -8.27 -3.60
CA SER A 66 -4.01 -9.57 -3.14
C SER A 66 -4.70 -9.51 -1.78
N GLY A 67 -4.27 -8.61 -0.89
CA GLY A 67 -4.92 -8.42 0.41
C GLY A 67 -6.16 -7.53 0.35
N TYR A 68 -6.21 -6.62 -0.62
CA TYR A 68 -7.32 -5.68 -0.78
C TYR A 68 -8.47 -6.28 -1.62
N SER A 69 -8.15 -6.95 -2.72
CA SER A 69 -9.10 -7.58 -3.63
C SER A 69 -9.02 -9.10 -3.51
N ASN A 70 -10.09 -9.71 -2.98
CA ASN A 70 -10.23 -11.17 -2.87
C ASN A 70 -11.13 -11.74 -3.99
N SER A 71 -11.55 -10.89 -4.94
CA SER A 71 -12.57 -11.18 -5.94
C SER A 71 -12.02 -10.84 -7.31
N SER A 72 -12.10 -11.78 -8.26
CA SER A 72 -11.74 -11.60 -9.67
C SER A 72 -12.52 -10.46 -10.34
N ASN A 73 -13.57 -9.95 -9.70
CA ASN A 73 -14.51 -8.95 -10.19
C ASN A 73 -14.40 -7.58 -9.47
N ASP A 74 -13.59 -7.47 -8.41
CA ASP A 74 -13.38 -6.22 -7.69
C ASP A 74 -12.48 -5.29 -8.53
N GLN A 75 -12.95 -4.07 -8.78
CA GLN A 75 -12.17 -3.02 -9.46
C GLN A 75 -10.81 -2.84 -8.77
N ASN A 76 -9.74 -2.72 -9.55
CA ASN A 76 -8.40 -2.50 -9.03
C ASN A 76 -8.37 -1.14 -8.29
N PRO A 77 -8.17 -1.10 -6.95
CA PRO A 77 -8.20 0.14 -6.17
C PRO A 77 -6.97 1.03 -6.37
N ILE A 78 -5.96 0.50 -7.07
CA ILE A 78 -4.69 1.20 -7.31
C ILE A 78 -4.89 2.13 -8.49
N VAL A 79 -5.06 3.41 -8.18
CA VAL A 79 -5.27 4.47 -9.18
C VAL A 79 -3.93 4.94 -9.76
N TYR A 80 -2.86 4.92 -8.96
CA TYR A 80 -1.56 5.45 -9.34
C TYR A 80 -0.40 4.71 -8.65
N ILE A 81 0.70 4.52 -9.39
CA ILE A 81 1.96 4.00 -8.88
C ILE A 81 3.02 5.06 -9.12
N GLU A 82 3.68 5.49 -8.06
CA GLU A 82 4.79 6.44 -8.09
C GLU A 82 6.06 5.74 -7.59
N ASP A 83 7.23 6.17 -8.06
CA ASP A 83 8.50 5.81 -7.43
C ASP A 83 9.13 7.07 -6.84
N THR A 84 9.20 7.13 -5.51
CA THR A 84 9.78 8.28 -4.78
C THR A 84 11.11 7.93 -4.13
N THR A 85 11.85 6.95 -4.66
CA THR A 85 13.15 6.54 -4.11
C THR A 85 14.14 7.71 -4.15
N ARG A 86 14.41 8.32 -2.98
CA ARG A 86 15.36 9.44 -2.87
C ARG A 86 16.79 8.93 -2.92
N LYS A 87 17.59 9.44 -3.86
CA LYS A 87 19.04 9.27 -3.84
C LYS A 87 19.63 10.28 -2.87
N ALA A 88 20.64 9.88 -2.10
CA ALA A 88 21.37 10.82 -1.26
C ALA A 88 22.13 11.81 -2.15
N HIS A 89 21.89 13.10 -1.97
CA HIS A 89 22.67 14.14 -2.62
C HIS A 89 23.98 14.24 -1.83
N LYS A 90 25.09 13.83 -2.44
CA LYS A 90 26.43 13.98 -1.86
C LYS A 90 26.93 15.40 -2.06
#